data_AF-A0A2E5LXH4-F1
#
_entry.id   AF-A0A2E5LXH4-F1
#
_cell.length_a   1.000
_cell.length_b   1.000
_cell.length_c   1.000
_cell.angle_alpha   90.00
_cell.angle_beta   90.00
_cell.angle_gamma   90.00
#
_symmetry.space_group_name_H-M   'P 1'
#
loop_
_entity.id
_entity.type
_entity.pdbx_description
1 polymer ?
#
loop_
_entity_poly.entity_id
_entity_poly.type
_entity_poly.pdbx_seq_one_letter_code
_entity_poly.pdbx_strand_id
1 'polypeptide(L)'
;MPSAKRFLPAHSCLPGFRLGLRPRKGLAGVHSCFSQLHRTPRRARILWSFALTWRGRQGYSSLSRDTHIGVIQHRVDVASVSPDAAKSIHAAPELTERGFLHTQEEGLFVPAPHFKQLKHAYGFDDVAIVPGEFTINPELVEIGMDIGPYHFGLPFIAASMDAVVDPPFARLMHDAGGLGVLNLEGIWTRYDDPRPILDEVASVNREEATATLQSAFQQPIRDDLIAVRVQEMKEGGGVAAVSVTPKSTKQYAPLVQEAGADILVVQSTVTTARHESSSIEGLRFEKLFEQIHIPVVVGNTVGFSATLEVMRSGVAGVLVGVGPGAGCTSREVLGIGVPQVTATIDCAAAREAYLAETGNYVPIITDGGIRTGGDVCKCFAAGADGVMMGSPFAATTEAPGRGYHWGMATSHADLPRGTRVFVGVNTTLQKTLFGPTSRTDGTENLAGALKTAMGMCGAHTIREFQDAEMVIAPSIKTEGKIYQFAQAES
;
A
#
# COMPACT_ATOMS: atom_id res chain seq x y z
N MET A 1 -29.07 20.12 40.26
CA MET A 1 -30.44 20.67 40.26
C MET A 1 -30.40 22.07 39.65
N PRO A 2 -31.21 22.36 38.62
CA PRO A 2 -31.02 23.49 37.71
C PRO A 2 -31.97 24.66 37.99
N SER A 3 -31.66 25.87 37.51
CA SER A 3 -32.64 26.94 37.34
C SER A 3 -32.67 27.42 35.88
N ALA A 4 -33.74 27.05 35.20
CA ALA A 4 -34.18 27.62 33.93
C ALA A 4 -34.73 29.04 34.13
N LYS A 5 -34.67 29.86 33.08
CA LYS A 5 -35.74 30.81 32.72
C LYS A 5 -35.65 31.21 31.24
N ARG A 6 -36.72 30.85 30.52
CA ARG A 6 -37.08 31.26 29.15
C ARG A 6 -37.56 32.71 29.14
N PHE A 7 -37.44 33.41 28.00
CA PHE A 7 -38.49 34.27 27.44
C PHE A 7 -38.32 34.42 25.91
N LEU A 8 -39.38 34.04 25.20
CA LEU A 8 -39.88 34.47 23.88
C LEU A 8 -41.27 35.13 24.18
N PRO A 9 -42.02 35.82 23.28
CA PRO A 9 -42.16 35.53 21.84
C PRO A 9 -42.55 36.73 20.91
N ALA A 10 -43.06 36.36 19.72
CA ALA A 10 -43.90 37.07 18.74
C ALA A 10 -43.17 37.76 17.58
N HIS A 11 -43.65 37.82 16.33
CA HIS A 11 -44.64 37.12 15.48
C HIS A 11 -44.72 38.00 14.20
N SER A 12 -44.72 37.44 12.98
CA SER A 12 -45.63 37.87 11.88
C SER A 12 -45.33 37.16 10.54
N CYS A 13 -46.40 36.72 9.89
CA CYS A 13 -46.47 35.95 8.65
C CYS A 13 -46.74 36.80 7.39
N LEU A 14 -46.17 36.36 6.24
CA LEU A 14 -46.75 36.24 4.87
C LEU A 14 -47.25 37.51 4.11
N PRO A 15 -47.59 37.47 2.77
CA PRO A 15 -47.30 36.48 1.69
C PRO A 15 -46.90 37.08 0.29
N GLY A 16 -46.31 36.21 -0.57
CA GLY A 16 -46.73 35.94 -1.97
C GLY A 16 -46.44 36.91 -3.14
N PHE A 17 -45.87 36.39 -4.24
CA PHE A 17 -46.31 36.67 -5.62
C PHE A 17 -45.78 35.62 -6.63
N ARG A 18 -46.61 35.28 -7.64
CA ARG A 18 -46.43 34.23 -8.67
C ARG A 18 -46.03 34.81 -10.05
N LEU A 19 -45.54 33.89 -10.90
CA LEU A 19 -45.76 33.70 -12.36
C LEU A 19 -44.88 34.46 -13.39
N GLY A 20 -44.31 33.70 -14.33
CA GLY A 20 -43.77 34.19 -15.59
C GLY A 20 -43.14 33.11 -16.49
N LEU A 21 -43.95 32.41 -17.29
CA LEU A 21 -43.55 31.55 -18.42
C LEU A 21 -43.09 32.38 -19.63
N ARG A 22 -42.05 31.94 -20.37
CA ARG A 22 -42.09 31.59 -21.82
C ARG A 22 -40.71 31.25 -22.42
N PRO A 23 -40.66 30.34 -23.43
CA PRO A 23 -39.45 29.94 -24.14
C PRO A 23 -39.26 30.71 -25.47
N ARG A 24 -38.05 30.71 -26.05
CA ARG A 24 -37.83 31.09 -27.46
C ARG A 24 -37.04 30.02 -28.22
N LYS A 25 -37.67 29.56 -29.31
CA LYS A 25 -37.09 28.87 -30.48
C LYS A 25 -36.37 29.89 -31.38
N GLY A 26 -35.47 29.44 -32.26
CA GLY A 26 -35.14 30.19 -33.48
C GLY A 26 -33.85 29.76 -34.18
N LEU A 27 -34.01 29.06 -35.30
CA LEU A 27 -32.99 28.63 -36.27
C LEU A 27 -32.38 29.76 -37.11
N ALA A 28 -31.27 29.38 -37.79
CA ALA A 28 -30.93 29.64 -39.20
C ALA A 28 -29.82 30.68 -39.47
N GLY A 29 -28.86 30.27 -40.32
CA GLY A 29 -27.89 31.18 -40.92
C GLY A 29 -26.69 30.49 -41.56
N VAL A 30 -26.93 29.68 -42.59
CA VAL A 30 -25.92 29.12 -43.51
C VAL A 30 -25.36 30.24 -44.39
N HIS A 31 -24.04 30.36 -44.53
CA HIS A 31 -23.42 30.74 -45.80
C HIS A 31 -22.04 30.11 -45.98
N SER A 32 -21.96 29.36 -47.09
CA SER A 32 -20.80 28.71 -47.70
C SER A 32 -19.91 29.74 -48.41
N CYS A 33 -18.58 29.53 -48.38
CA CYS A 33 -17.79 29.62 -49.62
C CYS A 33 -16.49 28.80 -49.55
N PHE A 34 -16.06 28.40 -50.74
CA PHE A 34 -15.27 27.23 -51.11
C PHE A 34 -13.73 27.38 -51.04
N SER A 35 -13.08 26.21 -50.98
CA SER A 35 -11.80 25.82 -51.62
C SER A 35 -10.47 26.24 -50.97
N GLN A 36 -9.62 25.27 -50.62
CA GLN A 36 -8.63 24.67 -51.53
C GLN A 36 -7.94 23.44 -50.92
N LEU A 37 -7.63 22.47 -51.79
CA LEU A 37 -6.95 21.19 -51.54
C LEU A 37 -5.45 21.38 -51.18
N HIS A 38 -4.90 20.51 -50.32
CA HIS A 38 -3.96 19.46 -50.75
C HIS A 38 -3.34 18.61 -49.61
N ARG A 39 -3.35 17.28 -49.85
CA ARG A 39 -2.34 16.24 -49.52
C ARG A 39 -2.11 15.82 -48.05
N THR A 40 -2.56 14.59 -47.74
CA THR A 40 -2.01 13.72 -46.69
C THR A 40 -1.55 12.37 -47.30
N PRO A 41 -0.51 11.71 -46.75
CA PRO A 41 0.00 10.45 -47.27
C PRO A 41 -0.60 9.21 -46.58
N ARG A 42 -0.52 8.10 -47.33
CA ARG A 42 -1.00 6.73 -47.08
C ARG A 42 -0.36 6.07 -45.85
N ARG A 43 -1.13 5.21 -45.15
CA ARG A 43 -0.69 3.87 -44.69
C ARG A 43 -1.88 2.92 -44.58
N ALA A 44 -1.71 1.71 -45.11
CA ALA A 44 -2.73 0.72 -45.40
C ALA A 44 -3.12 -0.12 -44.17
N ARG A 45 -4.42 -0.44 -44.06
CA ARG A 45 -4.97 -1.51 -43.22
C ARG A 45 -5.34 -2.69 -44.13
N ILE A 46 -4.77 -3.86 -43.85
CA ILE A 46 -5.15 -5.14 -44.44
C ILE A 46 -6.22 -5.76 -43.52
N LEU A 47 -7.41 -5.97 -44.06
CA LEU A 47 -8.50 -6.78 -43.48
C LEU A 47 -8.75 -7.92 -44.46
N TRP A 48 -8.59 -9.17 -43.99
CA TRP A 48 -9.06 -10.35 -44.69
C TRP A 48 -10.40 -10.77 -44.09
N SER A 49 -11.45 -10.69 -44.92
CA SER A 49 -12.75 -11.30 -44.68
C SER A 49 -12.71 -12.76 -45.11
N PHE A 50 -13.31 -13.66 -44.32
CA PHE A 50 -13.88 -14.91 -44.84
C PHE A 50 -15.34 -14.99 -44.44
N ALA A 51 -16.19 -15.11 -45.45
CA ALA A 51 -17.63 -15.31 -45.34
C ALA A 51 -17.94 -16.81 -45.29
N LEU A 52 -18.91 -17.20 -44.48
CA LEU A 52 -19.66 -18.44 -44.68
C LEU A 52 -21.14 -18.14 -44.40
N THR A 53 -21.90 -18.18 -45.48
CA THR A 53 -23.36 -18.06 -45.57
C THR A 53 -24.05 -19.33 -45.09
N TRP A 54 -25.10 -19.19 -44.28
CA TRP A 54 -26.26 -20.08 -44.36
C TRP A 54 -27.57 -19.34 -44.11
N ARG A 55 -28.55 -19.58 -45.00
CA ARG A 55 -29.89 -18.97 -45.03
C ARG A 55 -30.87 -19.81 -44.23
N GLY A 56 -31.74 -19.17 -43.46
CA GLY A 56 -33.00 -19.74 -42.97
C GLY A 56 -33.92 -18.63 -42.46
N ARG A 57 -35.05 -18.40 -43.14
CA ARG A 57 -36.02 -17.32 -42.89
C ARG A 57 -37.21 -17.82 -42.06
N GLN A 58 -37.70 -16.92 -41.21
CA GLN A 58 -39.09 -16.69 -40.76
C GLN A 58 -39.76 -17.58 -39.70
N GLY A 59 -40.35 -16.90 -38.70
CA GLY A 59 -41.45 -17.39 -37.86
C GLY A 59 -41.58 -16.64 -36.53
N TYR A 60 -42.36 -15.55 -36.48
CA TYR A 60 -42.74 -14.84 -35.26
C TYR A 60 -43.79 -15.63 -34.45
N SER A 61 -43.65 -15.71 -33.12
CA SER A 61 -44.73 -15.37 -32.15
C SER A 61 -44.32 -15.60 -30.68
N SER A 62 -44.50 -14.53 -29.89
CA SER A 62 -44.85 -14.44 -28.46
C SER A 62 -44.62 -15.63 -27.51
N LEU A 63 -43.87 -15.42 -26.41
CA LEU A 63 -44.39 -15.11 -25.06
C LEU A 63 -43.29 -15.26 -23.99
N SER A 64 -43.23 -14.26 -23.10
CA SER A 64 -42.75 -14.23 -21.70
C SER A 64 -41.69 -15.24 -21.21
N ARG A 65 -40.61 -14.73 -20.60
CA ARG A 65 -40.21 -14.95 -19.19
C ARG A 65 -38.75 -14.52 -18.94
N ASP A 66 -38.57 -13.82 -17.83
CA ASP A 66 -37.45 -13.87 -16.87
C ASP A 66 -36.07 -14.28 -17.39
N THR A 67 -35.15 -13.32 -17.45
CA THR A 67 -33.72 -13.58 -17.65
C THR A 67 -33.02 -13.65 -16.29
N HIS A 68 -32.98 -14.85 -15.72
CA HIS A 68 -31.93 -15.25 -14.78
C HIS A 68 -30.70 -15.66 -15.61
N ILE A 69 -29.57 -14.97 -15.42
CA ILE A 69 -28.27 -15.41 -15.93
C ILE A 69 -27.69 -16.38 -14.89
N GLY A 70 -27.88 -17.68 -15.15
CA GLY A 70 -27.33 -18.80 -14.38
C GLY A 70 -26.03 -19.32 -15.00
N VAL A 71 -25.09 -19.65 -14.11
CA VAL A 71 -23.78 -20.25 -14.35
C VAL A 71 -23.91 -21.58 -15.10
N ILE A 72 -23.20 -21.73 -16.22
CA ILE A 72 -23.09 -23.01 -16.93
C ILE A 72 -21.91 -23.80 -16.33
N GLN A 73 -22.23 -24.74 -15.45
CA GLN A 73 -21.37 -25.91 -15.19
C GLN A 73 -21.65 -26.95 -16.28
N HIS A 74 -20.67 -27.23 -17.15
CA HIS A 74 -20.75 -28.38 -18.04
C HIS A 74 -20.33 -29.64 -17.29
N ARG A 75 -21.32 -30.42 -16.85
CA ARG A 75 -21.21 -31.88 -16.71
C ARG A 75 -21.15 -32.46 -18.12
N VAL A 76 -20.09 -33.19 -18.44
CA VAL A 76 -20.06 -34.06 -19.61
C VAL A 76 -20.44 -35.46 -19.13
N ASP A 77 -21.64 -35.91 -19.49
CA ASP A 77 -22.06 -37.29 -19.35
C ASP A 77 -21.28 -38.17 -20.34
N VAL A 78 -20.60 -39.17 -19.80
CA VAL A 78 -19.87 -40.18 -20.58
C VAL A 78 -20.88 -41.22 -21.06
N ALA A 79 -21.33 -41.08 -22.30
CA ALA A 79 -21.96 -42.19 -23.03
C ALA A 79 -21.83 -41.98 -24.54
N SER A 80 -21.37 -43.04 -25.21
CA SER A 80 -21.26 -43.22 -26.68
C SER A 80 -20.05 -42.61 -27.39
N VAL A 81 -18.87 -43.15 -27.13
CA VAL A 81 -17.77 -43.17 -28.11
C VAL A 81 -17.47 -44.62 -28.49
N SER A 82 -17.49 -44.88 -29.80
CA SER A 82 -17.21 -46.18 -30.43
C SER A 82 -15.84 -46.76 -30.01
N PRO A 83 -15.69 -48.09 -29.83
CA PRO A 83 -14.44 -48.71 -29.34
C PRO A 83 -13.21 -48.51 -30.24
N ASP A 84 -13.37 -48.07 -31.49
CA ASP A 84 -12.25 -47.99 -32.46
C ASP A 84 -11.62 -46.59 -32.60
N ALA A 85 -12.09 -45.57 -31.88
CA ALA A 85 -11.48 -44.23 -31.87
C ALA A 85 -10.46 -44.02 -30.72
N ALA A 86 -10.17 -45.05 -29.92
CA ALA A 86 -9.29 -44.98 -28.76
C ALA A 86 -7.82 -45.35 -29.04
N LYS A 87 -7.41 -45.48 -30.32
CA LYS A 87 -6.05 -45.90 -30.71
C LYS A 87 -5.15 -44.84 -31.35
N SER A 88 -5.53 -43.56 -31.35
CA SER A 88 -4.68 -42.51 -31.94
C SER A 88 -4.70 -41.16 -31.20
N ILE A 89 -4.70 -41.19 -29.86
CA ILE A 89 -4.29 -40.03 -29.07
C ILE A 89 -2.88 -40.35 -28.58
N HIS A 90 -1.90 -39.71 -29.22
CA HIS A 90 -0.51 -39.75 -28.78
C HIS A 90 -0.45 -39.41 -27.29
N ALA A 91 0.09 -40.34 -26.50
CA ALA A 91 0.42 -40.10 -25.10
C ALA A 91 1.33 -38.87 -25.00
N ALA A 92 0.94 -37.88 -24.21
CA ALA A 92 1.85 -36.82 -23.80
C ALA A 92 3.06 -37.49 -23.10
N PRO A 93 4.32 -37.16 -23.45
CA PRO A 93 5.47 -37.82 -22.84
C PRO A 93 5.51 -37.49 -21.34
N GLU A 94 5.59 -38.51 -20.49
CA GLU A 94 5.85 -38.35 -19.06
C GLU A 94 7.23 -37.72 -18.85
N LEU A 95 7.28 -36.63 -18.08
CA LEU A 95 8.51 -36.04 -17.57
C LEU A 95 9.14 -37.01 -16.56
N THR A 96 10.23 -37.67 -16.94
CA THR A 96 11.05 -38.42 -15.96
C THR A 96 11.91 -37.44 -15.15
N GLU A 97 12.24 -37.82 -13.91
CA GLU A 97 13.00 -37.05 -12.89
C GLU A 97 14.36 -36.46 -13.33
N ARG A 98 14.77 -36.63 -14.60
CA ARG A 98 16.01 -36.10 -15.17
C ARG A 98 15.85 -35.07 -16.28
N GLY A 99 14.65 -34.56 -16.55
CA GLY A 99 14.49 -33.34 -17.37
C GLY A 99 14.83 -33.48 -18.86
N PHE A 100 14.58 -34.64 -19.47
CA PHE A 100 14.71 -34.83 -20.93
C PHE A 100 13.40 -35.28 -21.55
N LEU A 101 13.05 -34.69 -22.71
CA LEU A 101 11.96 -35.16 -23.57
C LEU A 101 12.53 -36.16 -24.59
N HIS A 102 12.00 -37.39 -24.61
CA HIS A 102 12.36 -38.36 -25.64
C HIS A 102 11.43 -38.17 -26.86
N THR A 103 11.92 -37.56 -27.93
CA THR A 103 11.25 -37.64 -29.23
C THR A 103 11.77 -38.89 -29.95
N GLN A 104 10.87 -39.79 -30.33
CA GLN A 104 11.20 -40.94 -31.20
C GLN A 104 11.42 -40.46 -32.64
N GLU A 105 12.48 -39.70 -32.86
CA GLU A 105 13.08 -39.45 -34.18
C GLU A 105 14.50 -38.92 -33.91
N GLU A 106 15.48 -39.72 -34.33
CA GLU A 106 16.92 -39.47 -34.44
C GLU A 106 17.55 -38.31 -33.64
N GLY A 107 18.25 -38.67 -32.54
CA GLY A 107 19.52 -38.06 -32.17
C GLY A 107 19.55 -36.64 -31.59
N LEU A 108 18.43 -35.90 -31.52
CA LEU A 108 18.42 -34.54 -30.99
C LEU A 108 17.99 -34.52 -29.50
N PHE A 109 18.97 -34.49 -28.60
CA PHE A 109 18.72 -34.21 -27.18
C PHE A 109 18.36 -32.73 -27.02
N VAL A 110 17.05 -32.43 -26.99
CA VAL A 110 16.56 -31.11 -26.60
C VAL A 110 16.40 -31.11 -25.08
N PRO A 111 17.12 -30.25 -24.33
CA PRO A 111 16.87 -30.07 -22.91
C PRO A 111 15.38 -29.76 -22.70
N ALA A 112 14.73 -30.37 -21.71
CA ALA A 112 13.32 -30.08 -21.47
C ALA A 112 13.15 -28.57 -21.25
N PRO A 113 12.15 -27.93 -21.90
CA PRO A 113 11.94 -26.51 -21.72
C PRO A 113 11.57 -26.24 -20.26
N HIS A 114 12.31 -25.34 -19.61
CA HIS A 114 11.98 -24.89 -18.27
C HIS A 114 10.87 -23.83 -18.35
N PHE A 115 9.63 -24.25 -18.11
CA PHE A 115 8.49 -23.34 -18.09
C PHE A 115 8.52 -22.42 -16.87
N LYS A 116 8.18 -21.15 -17.08
CA LYS A 116 8.02 -20.19 -15.99
C LYS A 116 6.77 -20.54 -15.19
N GLN A 117 6.94 -20.77 -13.89
CA GLN A 117 5.83 -20.99 -12.95
C GLN A 117 5.42 -19.67 -12.29
N LEU A 118 4.12 -19.50 -12.06
CA LEU A 118 3.57 -18.36 -11.32
C LEU A 118 3.26 -18.80 -9.88
N LYS A 119 3.76 -18.06 -8.90
CA LYS A 119 3.44 -18.26 -7.47
C LYS A 119 2.12 -17.56 -7.16
N HIS A 120 1.20 -18.23 -6.47
CA HIS A 120 0.05 -17.55 -5.87
C HIS A 120 0.50 -16.61 -4.76
N ALA A 121 -0.10 -15.42 -4.70
CA ALA A 121 0.19 -14.43 -3.67
C ALA A 121 -1.08 -13.68 -3.28
N TYR A 122 -1.14 -13.25 -2.02
CA TYR A 122 -2.35 -12.79 -1.35
C TYR A 122 -2.13 -11.43 -0.69
N GLY A 123 -3.09 -10.52 -0.87
CA GLY A 123 -3.19 -9.26 -0.17
C GLY A 123 -4.16 -9.34 1.01
N PHE A 124 -4.44 -8.20 1.64
CA PHE A 124 -5.32 -8.15 2.81
C PHE A 124 -6.75 -8.59 2.50
N ASP A 125 -7.25 -8.27 1.31
CA ASP A 125 -8.63 -8.58 0.92
C ASP A 125 -8.82 -10.05 0.49
N ASP A 126 -7.73 -10.83 0.39
CA ASP A 126 -7.76 -12.23 -0.02
C ASP A 126 -7.78 -13.22 1.16
N VAL A 127 -7.60 -12.75 2.40
CA VAL A 127 -7.40 -13.61 3.58
C VAL A 127 -8.24 -13.17 4.79
N ALA A 128 -8.43 -14.10 5.73
CA ALA A 128 -9.03 -13.86 7.04
C ALA A 128 -8.19 -14.52 8.15
N ILE A 129 -8.33 -14.01 9.38
CA ILE A 129 -7.75 -14.59 10.59
C ILE A 129 -8.83 -15.47 11.22
N VAL A 130 -8.46 -16.67 11.64
CA VAL A 130 -9.34 -17.62 12.32
C VAL A 130 -9.28 -17.36 13.83
N PRO A 131 -10.43 -17.25 14.52
CA PRO A 131 -10.46 -17.17 15.99
C PRO A 131 -9.78 -18.37 16.65
N GLY A 132 -9.19 -18.14 17.82
CA GLY A 132 -8.46 -19.16 18.57
C GLY A 132 -9.38 -20.12 19.33
N GLU A 133 -8.79 -21.10 20.01
CA GLU A 133 -9.53 -22.09 20.82
C GLU A 133 -10.20 -21.48 22.07
N PHE A 134 -9.62 -20.41 22.60
CA PHE A 134 -10.16 -19.65 23.72
C PHE A 134 -9.96 -18.15 23.49
N THR A 135 -10.70 -17.33 24.24
CA THR A 135 -10.60 -15.88 24.17
C THR A 135 -10.05 -15.31 25.47
N ILE A 136 -9.39 -14.16 25.36
CA ILE A 136 -8.94 -13.36 26.50
C ILE A 136 -9.45 -11.93 26.38
N ASN A 137 -9.53 -11.23 27.50
CA ASN A 137 -9.90 -9.82 27.48
C ASN A 137 -8.80 -8.98 26.82
N PRO A 138 -9.14 -7.97 25.99
CA PRO A 138 -8.17 -7.09 25.36
C PRO A 138 -7.24 -6.36 26.33
N GLU A 139 -7.64 -6.18 27.60
CA GLU A 139 -6.77 -5.57 28.63
C GLU A 139 -5.56 -6.45 29.00
N LEU A 140 -5.61 -7.76 28.72
CA LEU A 140 -4.54 -8.72 28.99
C LEU A 140 -3.50 -8.80 27.86
N VAL A 141 -3.65 -7.96 26.83
CA VAL A 141 -2.84 -7.99 25.61
C VAL A 141 -1.79 -6.89 25.62
N GLU A 142 -0.54 -7.30 25.41
CA GLU A 142 0.62 -6.45 25.18
C GLU A 142 0.97 -6.39 23.69
N ILE A 143 1.10 -5.17 23.17
CA ILE A 143 1.31 -4.91 21.73
C ILE A 143 2.60 -4.14 21.45
N GLY A 144 3.48 -4.00 22.44
CA GLY A 144 4.71 -3.24 22.28
C GLY A 144 5.68 -3.87 21.28
N MET A 145 6.58 -3.05 20.74
CA MET A 145 7.62 -3.41 19.78
C MET A 145 8.93 -2.78 20.20
N ASP A 146 10.04 -3.50 20.00
CA ASP A 146 11.39 -2.97 20.18
C ASP A 146 12.08 -2.75 18.84
N ILE A 147 12.84 -1.66 18.72
CA ILE A 147 13.78 -1.41 17.60
C ILE A 147 15.14 -1.07 18.21
N GLY A 148 16.06 -2.03 18.17
CA GLY A 148 17.33 -1.92 18.89
C GLY A 148 17.08 -1.69 20.39
N PRO A 149 17.63 -0.63 21.01
CA PRO A 149 17.42 -0.34 22.44
C PRO A 149 16.12 0.43 22.74
N TYR A 150 15.31 0.80 21.72
CA TYR A 150 14.11 1.62 21.92
C TYR A 150 12.86 0.77 22.00
N HIS A 151 12.10 0.93 23.07
CA HIS A 151 10.80 0.31 23.27
C HIS A 151 9.65 1.26 22.91
N PHE A 152 8.70 0.77 22.12
CA PHE A 152 7.48 1.48 21.75
C PHE A 152 6.26 0.71 22.25
N GLY A 153 5.40 1.36 23.04
CA GLY A 153 4.17 0.74 23.56
C GLY A 153 3.11 0.50 22.47
N LEU A 154 3.22 1.19 21.34
CA LEU A 154 2.45 0.94 20.13
C LEU A 154 3.35 0.45 19.00
N PRO A 155 2.96 -0.59 18.27
CA PRO A 155 3.74 -1.14 17.16
C PRO A 155 3.44 -0.39 15.86
N PHE A 156 3.19 0.93 15.94
CA PHE A 156 2.71 1.76 14.84
C PHE A 156 3.73 2.86 14.51
N ILE A 157 4.15 2.87 13.24
CA ILE A 157 5.12 3.81 12.70
C ILE A 157 4.45 4.69 11.66
N ALA A 158 4.56 6.01 11.79
CA ALA A 158 4.12 6.94 10.76
C ALA A 158 5.16 7.04 9.65
N ALA A 159 4.72 6.82 8.41
CA ALA A 159 5.58 6.68 7.25
C ALA A 159 6.35 7.97 6.94
N SER A 160 7.60 7.82 6.48
CA SER A 160 8.48 8.93 6.12
C SER A 160 8.06 9.62 4.83
N MET A 161 7.01 10.42 4.93
CA MET A 161 6.42 11.19 3.86
C MET A 161 6.11 12.59 4.37
N ASP A 162 6.43 13.61 3.56
CA ASP A 162 6.28 15.03 3.95
C ASP A 162 4.84 15.42 4.27
N ALA A 163 3.89 14.68 3.72
CA ALA A 163 2.46 14.83 3.96
C ALA A 163 1.98 14.22 5.30
N VAL A 164 2.81 13.39 5.93
CA VAL A 164 2.45 12.58 7.10
C VAL A 164 3.23 13.04 8.33
N VAL A 165 4.55 13.13 8.22
CA VAL A 165 5.42 13.39 9.37
C VAL A 165 6.15 14.70 9.19
N ASP A 166 5.94 15.59 10.16
CA ASP A 166 6.78 16.74 10.48
C ASP A 166 7.29 16.60 11.93
N PRO A 167 8.20 17.47 12.41
CA PRO A 167 8.71 17.36 13.77
C PRO A 167 7.62 17.41 14.87
N PRO A 168 6.61 18.31 14.82
CA PRO A 168 5.47 18.26 15.74
C PRO A 168 4.71 16.93 15.71
N PHE A 169 4.38 16.40 14.53
CA PHE A 169 3.66 15.13 14.39
C PHE A 169 4.50 13.95 14.91
N ALA A 170 5.81 13.95 14.68
CA ALA A 170 6.70 12.92 15.20
C ALA A 170 6.69 12.86 16.74
N ARG A 171 6.67 14.02 17.41
CA ARG A 171 6.53 14.09 18.86
C ARG A 171 5.16 13.60 19.34
N LEU A 172 4.09 14.00 18.66
CA LEU A 172 2.74 13.51 18.99
C LEU A 172 2.63 11.99 18.85
N MET A 173 3.27 11.40 17.83
CA MET A 173 3.38 9.96 17.67
C MET A 173 4.17 9.32 18.82
N HIS A 174 5.30 9.91 19.20
CA HIS A 174 6.12 9.44 20.32
C HIS A 174 5.36 9.48 21.65
N ASP A 175 4.70 10.59 21.96
CA ASP A 175 3.91 10.77 23.19
C ASP A 175 2.74 9.77 23.26
N ALA A 176 2.20 9.37 22.11
CA ALA A 176 1.21 8.32 21.99
C ALA A 176 1.79 6.89 22.12
N GLY A 177 3.11 6.73 22.24
CA GLY A 177 3.80 5.46 22.35
C GLY A 177 4.17 4.80 21.02
N GLY A 178 3.97 5.47 19.89
CA GLY A 178 4.40 5.02 18.56
C GLY A 178 5.68 5.73 18.08
N LEU A 179 5.94 5.67 16.78
CA LEU A 179 7.12 6.30 16.17
C LEU A 179 6.75 7.11 14.93
N GLY A 180 7.24 8.35 14.82
CA GLY A 180 7.19 9.12 13.57
C GLY A 180 8.56 9.15 12.89
N VAL A 181 8.61 8.87 11.59
CA VAL A 181 9.86 8.90 10.81
C VAL A 181 9.86 10.12 9.90
N LEU A 182 10.81 11.04 10.07
CA LEU A 182 10.93 12.23 9.21
C LEU A 182 11.71 11.90 7.93
N ASN A 183 11.22 12.33 6.76
CA ASN A 183 11.95 12.19 5.50
C ASN A 183 12.98 13.30 5.31
N LEU A 184 14.27 12.98 5.43
CA LEU A 184 15.34 13.97 5.26
C LEU A 184 15.64 14.34 3.82
N GLU A 185 15.12 13.58 2.86
CA GLU A 185 15.19 13.94 1.44
C GLU A 185 13.91 14.65 0.97
N GLY A 186 13.00 14.92 1.90
CA GLY A 186 11.76 15.65 1.67
C GLY A 186 11.94 17.16 1.67
N ILE A 187 10.81 17.88 1.75
CA ILE A 187 10.81 19.35 1.80
C ILE A 187 11.27 19.92 3.15
N TRP A 188 11.17 19.14 4.24
CA TRP A 188 11.43 19.60 5.61
C TRP A 188 12.88 20.02 5.88
N THR A 189 13.80 19.53 5.05
CA THR A 189 15.24 19.81 5.09
C THR A 189 15.70 20.62 3.88
N ARG A 190 14.79 21.15 3.07
CA ARG A 190 15.09 22.00 1.90
C ARG A 190 14.70 23.46 2.11
N TYR A 191 13.76 23.71 3.03
CA TYR A 191 13.19 25.04 3.29
C TYR A 191 13.15 25.35 4.78
N ASP A 192 13.40 26.62 5.14
CA ASP A 192 13.27 27.09 6.52
C ASP A 192 11.81 26.97 7.01
N ASP A 193 10.85 27.32 6.13
CA ASP A 193 9.42 27.09 6.32
C ASP A 193 8.82 26.28 5.15
N PRO A 194 8.60 24.96 5.33
CA PRO A 194 8.00 24.11 4.30
C PRO A 194 6.47 24.27 4.15
N ARG A 195 5.78 24.97 5.07
CA ARG A 195 4.31 25.02 5.10
C ARG A 195 3.69 25.65 3.85
N PRO A 196 4.20 26.78 3.31
CA PRO A 196 3.66 27.33 2.06
C PRO A 196 3.77 26.37 0.87
N ILE A 197 4.83 25.55 0.82
CA ILE A 197 5.03 24.54 -0.23
C ILE A 197 3.99 23.42 -0.10
N LEU A 198 3.70 22.98 1.13
CA LEU A 198 2.65 21.99 1.38
C LEU A 198 1.26 22.52 1.00
N ASP A 199 0.96 23.77 1.36
CA ASP A 199 -0.32 24.40 1.04
C ASP A 199 -0.48 24.55 -0.50
N GLU A 200 0.59 24.87 -1.22
CA GLU A 200 0.60 24.87 -2.69
C GLU A 200 0.29 23.47 -3.25
N VAL A 201 1.04 22.44 -2.84
CA VAL A 201 0.84 21.04 -3.27
C VAL A 201 -0.56 20.53 -2.92
N ALA A 202 -1.14 20.97 -1.80
CA ALA A 202 -2.51 20.62 -1.42
C ALA A 202 -3.56 21.33 -2.29
N SER A 203 -3.30 22.57 -2.72
CA SER A 203 -4.27 23.39 -3.45
C SER A 203 -4.37 23.11 -4.95
N VAL A 204 -3.29 22.66 -5.59
CA VAL A 204 -3.27 22.42 -7.04
C VAL A 204 -4.21 21.29 -7.46
N ASN A 205 -4.58 21.26 -8.75
CA ASN A 205 -5.39 20.15 -9.28
C ASN A 205 -4.56 18.85 -9.36
N ARG A 206 -5.20 17.74 -9.76
CA ARG A 206 -4.53 16.43 -9.77
C ARG A 206 -3.43 16.36 -10.83
N GLU A 207 -3.66 16.99 -11.97
CA GLU A 207 -2.79 16.99 -13.14
C GLU A 207 -1.49 17.76 -12.90
N GLU A 208 -1.56 18.85 -12.13
CA GLU A 208 -0.42 19.72 -11.78
C GLU A 208 0.37 19.23 -10.55
N ALA A 209 -0.23 18.35 -9.74
CA ALA A 209 0.34 17.92 -8.46
C ALA A 209 1.75 17.33 -8.60
N THR A 210 1.98 16.45 -9.57
CA THR A 210 3.29 15.82 -9.78
C THR A 210 4.35 16.85 -10.17
N ALA A 211 4.03 17.77 -11.08
CA ALA A 211 4.97 18.80 -11.52
C ALA A 211 5.30 19.77 -10.38
N THR A 212 4.31 20.12 -9.56
CA THR A 212 4.48 20.97 -8.37
C THR A 212 5.41 20.29 -7.36
N LEU A 213 5.20 19.00 -7.07
CA LEU A 213 6.08 18.21 -6.22
C LEU A 213 7.50 18.09 -6.79
N GLN A 214 7.65 17.86 -8.09
CA GLN A 214 8.97 17.82 -8.72
C GLN A 214 9.70 19.16 -8.55
N SER A 215 9.02 20.28 -8.76
CA SER A 215 9.56 21.63 -8.56
C SER A 215 10.01 21.86 -7.10
N ALA A 216 9.16 21.52 -6.13
CA ALA A 216 9.44 21.65 -4.71
C ALA A 216 10.67 20.84 -4.25
N PHE A 217 10.99 19.73 -4.91
CA PHE A 217 12.11 18.86 -4.54
C PHE A 217 13.43 19.23 -5.25
N GLN A 218 13.44 20.25 -6.12
CA GLN A 218 14.66 20.69 -6.82
C GLN A 218 15.66 21.39 -5.91
N GLN A 219 15.20 22.10 -4.87
CA GLN A 219 16.07 22.76 -3.91
C GLN A 219 16.94 21.71 -3.20
N PRO A 220 18.27 21.87 -3.09
CA PRO A 220 19.12 20.86 -2.45
C PRO A 220 18.75 20.68 -0.97
N ILE A 221 19.04 19.49 -0.45
CA ILE A 221 18.96 19.22 0.99
C ILE A 221 19.99 20.12 1.70
N ARG A 222 19.59 20.69 2.83
CA ARG A 222 20.39 21.58 3.65
C ARG A 222 20.82 20.87 4.93
N ASP A 223 22.12 20.69 5.09
CA ASP A 223 22.74 20.01 6.23
C ASP A 223 22.40 20.69 7.57
N ASP A 224 22.33 22.03 7.60
CA ASP A 224 21.96 22.80 8.79
C ASP A 224 20.53 22.50 9.24
N LEU A 225 19.61 22.30 8.30
CA LEU A 225 18.22 21.98 8.61
C LEU A 225 18.05 20.55 9.13
N ILE A 226 18.91 19.59 8.74
CA ILE A 226 18.87 18.23 9.29
C ILE A 226 19.02 18.28 10.82
N ALA A 227 20.04 19.00 11.30
CA ALA A 227 20.27 19.15 12.73
C ALA A 227 19.10 19.85 13.44
N VAL A 228 18.57 20.94 12.85
CA VAL A 228 17.40 21.64 13.39
C VAL A 228 16.20 20.73 13.53
N ARG A 229 15.84 19.97 12.47
CA ARG A 229 14.65 19.09 12.50
C ARG A 229 14.80 17.94 13.50
N VAL A 230 15.99 17.35 13.59
CA VAL A 230 16.26 16.31 14.59
C VAL A 230 16.09 16.88 16.01
N GLN A 231 16.61 18.07 16.29
CA GLN A 231 16.45 18.69 17.61
C GLN A 231 14.99 19.03 17.91
N GLU A 232 14.23 19.56 16.94
CA GLU A 232 12.78 19.80 17.07
C GLU A 232 12.01 18.52 17.42
N MET A 233 12.40 17.37 16.87
CA MET A 233 11.80 16.07 17.21
C MET A 233 12.16 15.60 18.62
N LYS A 234 13.37 15.93 19.11
CA LYS A 234 13.84 15.55 20.45
C LYS A 234 13.36 16.49 21.56
N GLU A 235 12.82 17.66 21.22
CA GLU A 235 12.25 18.58 22.21
C GLU A 235 11.22 17.86 23.09
N GLY A 236 11.42 17.93 24.41
CA GLY A 236 10.55 17.24 25.37
C GLY A 236 10.90 15.76 25.61
N GLY A 237 12.03 15.26 25.07
CA GLY A 237 12.50 13.89 25.26
C GLY A 237 12.04 12.90 24.18
N GLY A 238 11.55 13.41 23.05
CA GLY A 238 11.07 12.59 21.95
C GLY A 238 12.16 11.76 21.27
N VAL A 239 11.76 10.65 20.63
CA VAL A 239 12.62 9.83 19.78
C VAL A 239 12.65 10.40 18.36
N ALA A 240 13.83 10.69 17.85
CA ALA A 240 14.04 11.18 16.49
C ALA A 240 14.43 10.02 15.55
N ALA A 241 13.44 9.47 14.83
CA ALA A 241 13.71 8.59 13.70
C ALA A 241 13.67 9.35 12.37
N VAL A 242 14.66 9.14 11.52
CA VAL A 242 14.80 9.87 10.26
C VAL A 242 15.13 8.93 9.10
N SER A 243 14.65 9.24 7.90
CA SER A 243 14.87 8.40 6.73
C SER A 243 15.73 9.06 5.66
N VAL A 244 16.55 8.24 5.01
CA VAL A 244 17.28 8.57 3.78
C VAL A 244 17.23 7.38 2.82
N THR A 245 17.38 7.65 1.53
CA THR A 245 17.54 6.62 0.51
C THR A 245 18.93 6.00 0.54
N PRO A 246 19.11 4.76 0.06
CA PRO A 246 20.42 4.10 -0.02
C PRO A 246 21.50 4.93 -0.72
N LYS A 247 21.11 5.75 -1.71
CA LYS A 247 22.01 6.65 -2.44
C LYS A 247 22.63 7.70 -1.53
N SER A 248 21.81 8.28 -0.66
CA SER A 248 22.16 9.43 0.18
C SER A 248 22.70 9.00 1.56
N THR A 249 22.52 7.74 1.94
CA THR A 249 22.92 7.20 3.26
C THR A 249 24.38 7.50 3.61
N LYS A 250 25.33 7.27 2.71
CA LYS A 250 26.76 7.49 3.01
C LYS A 250 27.09 8.94 3.34
N GLN A 251 26.36 9.88 2.74
CA GLN A 251 26.58 11.31 2.96
C GLN A 251 25.98 11.74 4.30
N TYR A 252 24.73 11.36 4.57
CA TYR A 252 23.98 11.93 5.69
C TYR A 252 24.05 11.09 6.97
N ALA A 253 24.38 9.80 6.93
CA ALA A 253 24.38 8.97 8.13
C ALA A 253 25.27 9.51 9.27
N PRO A 254 26.52 9.97 9.02
CA PRO A 254 27.34 10.58 10.08
C PRO A 254 26.71 11.85 10.64
N LEU A 255 26.20 12.73 9.77
CA LEU A 255 25.55 13.99 10.15
C LEU A 255 24.28 13.76 10.97
N VAL A 256 23.48 12.75 10.59
CA VAL A 256 22.26 12.37 11.29
C VAL A 256 22.56 11.89 12.71
N GLN A 257 23.60 11.08 12.88
CA GLN A 257 24.06 10.65 14.20
C GLN A 257 24.59 11.83 15.02
N GLU A 258 25.41 12.71 14.43
CA GLU A 258 25.93 13.90 15.09
C GLU A 258 24.81 14.85 15.54
N ALA A 259 23.76 14.99 14.73
CA ALA A 259 22.55 15.72 15.07
C ALA A 259 21.77 15.09 16.24
N GLY A 260 22.11 13.87 16.65
CA GLY A 260 21.52 13.16 17.77
C GLY A 260 20.29 12.34 17.43
N ALA A 261 20.07 11.97 16.15
CA ALA A 261 18.97 11.08 15.80
C ALA A 261 19.11 9.73 16.49
N ASP A 262 17.99 9.12 16.83
CA ASP A 262 17.91 7.89 17.62
C ASP A 262 17.84 6.65 16.73
N ILE A 263 17.19 6.74 15.58
CA ILE A 263 17.02 5.64 14.62
C ILE A 263 17.22 6.17 13.19
N LEU A 264 18.05 5.48 12.40
CA LEU A 264 18.19 5.74 10.97
C LEU A 264 17.37 4.74 10.15
N VAL A 265 16.51 5.24 9.28
CA VAL A 265 15.76 4.42 8.32
C VAL A 265 16.40 4.57 6.93
N VAL A 266 16.97 3.49 6.41
CA VAL A 266 17.47 3.43 5.03
C VAL A 266 16.38 2.85 4.15
N GLN A 267 15.63 3.72 3.46
CA GLN A 267 14.43 3.32 2.72
C GLN A 267 14.48 3.64 1.23
N SER A 268 14.07 2.68 0.40
CA SER A 268 13.73 2.88 -1.00
C SER A 268 12.56 1.98 -1.40
N THR A 269 12.11 2.07 -2.66
CA THR A 269 11.06 1.16 -3.15
C THR A 269 11.47 -0.31 -3.07
N VAL A 270 12.73 -0.63 -3.39
CA VAL A 270 13.29 -1.99 -3.32
C VAL A 270 14.74 -1.88 -2.88
N THR A 271 15.04 -2.45 -1.72
CA THR A 271 16.37 -2.47 -1.12
C THR A 271 16.82 -3.91 -0.92
N THR A 272 18.05 -4.17 -1.32
CA THR A 272 18.78 -5.44 -1.16
C THR A 272 20.09 -5.15 -0.44
N ALA A 273 20.65 -6.14 0.25
CA ALA A 273 21.95 -5.99 0.91
C ALA A 273 23.08 -5.69 -0.09
N ARG A 274 23.01 -6.29 -1.28
CA ARG A 274 23.92 -6.03 -2.40
C ARG A 274 23.31 -5.07 -3.41
N HIS A 275 24.09 -4.08 -3.83
CA HIS A 275 23.74 -3.17 -4.93
C HIS A 275 24.95 -2.97 -5.85
N GLU A 276 24.73 -3.16 -7.15
CA GLU A 276 25.74 -2.90 -8.18
C GLU A 276 25.52 -1.51 -8.78
N SER A 277 26.57 -0.71 -8.83
CA SER A 277 26.53 0.64 -9.40
C SER A 277 27.88 0.98 -10.04
N SER A 278 27.88 1.95 -10.95
CA SER A 278 29.12 2.53 -11.51
C SER A 278 29.80 3.55 -10.57
N SER A 279 29.25 3.79 -9.38
CA SER A 279 29.90 4.65 -8.40
C SER A 279 31.19 4.02 -7.89
N ILE A 280 32.18 4.85 -7.55
CA ILE A 280 33.49 4.39 -7.03
C ILE A 280 33.31 3.45 -5.83
N GLU A 281 32.30 3.75 -5.00
CA GLU A 281 31.91 2.90 -3.88
C GLU A 281 30.40 3.03 -3.63
N GLY A 282 29.64 1.94 -3.72
CA GLY A 282 28.22 1.91 -3.35
C GLY A 282 28.00 1.89 -1.83
N LEU A 283 26.74 1.94 -1.39
CA LEU A 283 26.42 1.68 0.03
C LEU A 283 26.81 0.23 0.38
N ARG A 284 27.60 0.07 1.44
CA ARG A 284 27.93 -1.21 2.06
C ARG A 284 27.58 -1.12 3.53
N PHE A 285 26.70 -1.99 4.00
CA PHE A 285 26.19 -1.92 5.36
C PHE A 285 27.29 -2.15 6.40
N GLU A 286 28.27 -3.00 6.11
CA GLU A 286 29.41 -3.24 6.99
C GLU A 286 30.17 -1.94 7.28
N LYS A 287 30.45 -1.15 6.24
CA LYS A 287 31.11 0.16 6.37
C LYS A 287 30.22 1.20 7.02
N LEU A 288 28.90 1.13 6.83
CA LEU A 288 27.96 2.02 7.50
C LEU A 288 28.01 1.79 9.02
N PHE A 289 27.99 0.54 9.46
CA PHE A 289 28.03 0.17 10.87
C PHE A 289 29.39 0.45 11.55
N GLU A 290 30.46 0.61 10.77
CA GLU A 290 31.73 1.15 11.27
C GLU A 290 31.67 2.66 11.55
N GLN A 291 30.77 3.39 10.89
CA GLN A 291 30.66 4.86 10.96
C GLN A 291 29.61 5.33 11.96
N ILE A 292 28.52 4.56 12.13
CA ILE A 292 27.41 4.91 13.01
C ILE A 292 27.04 3.75 13.94
N HIS A 293 26.50 4.09 15.11
CA HIS A 293 26.11 3.16 16.17
C HIS A 293 24.61 3.23 16.50
N ILE A 294 23.89 4.20 15.93
CA ILE A 294 22.44 4.26 16.05
C ILE A 294 21.80 3.08 15.27
N PRO A 295 20.71 2.49 15.79
CA PRO A 295 19.95 1.45 15.10
C PRO A 295 19.60 1.84 13.67
N VAL A 296 19.83 0.92 12.73
CA VAL A 296 19.47 1.11 11.32
C VAL A 296 18.35 0.17 10.94
N VAL A 297 17.21 0.72 10.54
CA VAL A 297 16.09 -0.01 9.94
C VAL A 297 16.22 0.07 8.41
N VAL A 298 16.09 -1.04 7.70
CA VAL A 298 16.34 -1.08 6.25
C VAL A 298 15.12 -1.57 5.50
N GLY A 299 14.80 -0.93 4.38
CA GLY A 299 13.81 -1.44 3.47
C GLY A 299 13.57 -0.57 2.23
N ASN A 300 12.53 -0.81 1.45
CA ASN A 300 11.65 -1.96 1.61
C ASN A 300 12.27 -3.19 0.93
N THR A 301 12.07 -4.35 1.53
CA THR A 301 12.44 -5.63 0.92
C THR A 301 11.23 -6.56 0.87
N VAL A 302 11.31 -7.59 0.02
CA VAL A 302 10.29 -8.63 -0.09
C VAL A 302 10.94 -9.96 -0.44
N GLY A 303 10.34 -11.04 0.05
CA GLY A 303 10.80 -12.40 -0.21
C GLY A 303 11.89 -12.86 0.76
N PHE A 304 11.96 -14.17 0.95
CA PHE A 304 12.82 -14.81 1.95
C PHE A 304 14.30 -14.44 1.78
N SER A 305 14.89 -14.70 0.61
CA SER A 305 16.35 -14.62 0.43
C SER A 305 16.90 -13.20 0.56
N ALA A 306 16.20 -12.21 -0.02
CA ALA A 306 16.64 -10.82 0.06
C ALA A 306 16.55 -10.28 1.49
N THR A 307 15.49 -10.65 2.21
CA THR A 307 15.28 -10.27 3.62
C THR A 307 16.36 -10.86 4.52
N LEU A 308 16.64 -12.16 4.37
CA LEU A 308 17.66 -12.84 5.16
C LEU A 308 19.04 -12.20 4.97
N GLU A 309 19.38 -11.79 3.75
CA GLU A 309 20.64 -11.12 3.45
C GLU A 309 20.73 -9.72 4.08
N VAL A 310 19.64 -8.96 4.07
CA VAL A 310 19.54 -7.67 4.76
C VAL A 310 19.72 -7.86 6.28
N MET A 311 19.08 -8.86 6.88
CA MET A 311 19.23 -9.17 8.31
C MET A 311 20.68 -9.53 8.68
N ARG A 312 21.33 -10.38 7.88
CA ARG A 312 22.74 -10.75 8.06
C ARG A 312 23.71 -9.56 7.98
N SER A 313 23.28 -8.43 7.43
CA SER A 313 24.09 -7.21 7.43
C SER A 313 24.20 -6.58 8.82
N GLY A 314 23.30 -6.90 9.77
CA GLY A 314 23.31 -6.36 11.14
C GLY A 314 22.28 -5.26 11.40
N VAL A 315 21.19 -5.22 10.61
CA VAL A 315 20.14 -4.19 10.75
C VAL A 315 19.30 -4.41 12.02
N ALA A 316 18.76 -3.33 12.58
CA ALA A 316 17.90 -3.35 13.76
C ALA A 316 16.41 -3.58 13.45
N GLY A 317 16.04 -3.62 12.18
CA GLY A 317 14.67 -3.87 11.73
C GLY A 317 14.59 -3.88 10.20
N VAL A 318 13.53 -4.47 9.66
CA VAL A 318 13.32 -4.57 8.21
C VAL A 318 11.94 -4.04 7.84
N LEU A 319 11.88 -3.08 6.91
CA LEU A 319 10.60 -2.66 6.30
C LEU A 319 10.25 -3.59 5.13
N VAL A 320 9.00 -4.05 5.11
CA VAL A 320 8.50 -5.02 4.13
C VAL A 320 7.37 -4.43 3.32
N GLY A 321 7.52 -4.36 2.00
CA GLY A 321 6.43 -4.01 1.10
C GLY A 321 6.88 -3.33 -0.19
N VAL A 322 6.44 -3.85 -1.35
CA VAL A 322 6.76 -3.27 -2.66
C VAL A 322 5.47 -3.04 -3.44
N GLY A 323 5.12 -1.74 -3.57
CA GLY A 323 3.99 -1.28 -4.35
C GLY A 323 2.58 -1.22 -3.71
N PRO A 324 2.29 -1.64 -2.47
CA PRO A 324 0.92 -1.61 -1.95
C PRO A 324 0.46 -0.25 -1.43
N GLY A 325 1.38 0.71 -1.23
CA GLY A 325 1.08 2.01 -0.62
C GLY A 325 0.08 2.83 -1.45
N ALA A 326 -0.84 3.54 -0.78
CA ALA A 326 -1.93 4.27 -1.44
C ALA A 326 -1.46 5.35 -2.43
N GLY A 327 -0.32 5.99 -2.16
CA GLY A 327 0.31 6.98 -3.05
C GLY A 327 1.34 6.40 -4.02
N CYS A 328 1.50 5.07 -4.07
CA CYS A 328 2.51 4.40 -4.89
C CYS A 328 1.89 3.88 -6.20
N THR A 329 2.58 4.13 -7.31
CA THR A 329 2.19 3.63 -8.65
C THR A 329 3.23 2.66 -9.23
N SER A 330 4.17 2.17 -8.43
CA SER A 330 5.27 1.30 -8.91
C SER A 330 4.77 0.02 -9.60
N ARG A 331 3.64 -0.56 -9.16
CA ARG A 331 3.04 -1.74 -9.83
C ARG A 331 2.51 -1.40 -11.21
N GLU A 332 1.92 -0.22 -11.38
CA GLU A 332 1.39 0.25 -12.66
C GLU A 332 2.51 0.67 -13.60
N VAL A 333 3.51 1.40 -13.09
CA VAL A 333 4.61 1.95 -13.88
C VAL A 333 5.64 0.89 -14.25
N LEU A 334 5.98 -0.03 -13.35
CA LEU A 334 7.08 -0.99 -13.52
C LEU A 334 6.64 -2.45 -13.61
N GLY A 335 5.41 -2.79 -13.22
CA GLY A 335 4.98 -4.18 -13.07
C GLY A 335 5.64 -4.91 -11.89
N ILE A 336 6.30 -4.19 -10.99
CA ILE A 336 7.03 -4.77 -9.84
C ILE A 336 6.20 -4.59 -8.57
N GLY A 337 5.97 -5.70 -7.86
CA GLY A 337 5.37 -5.70 -6.54
C GLY A 337 4.99 -7.10 -6.06
N VAL A 338 4.72 -7.22 -4.77
CA VAL A 338 4.25 -8.45 -4.13
C VAL A 338 3.04 -8.11 -3.25
N PRO A 339 1.94 -8.88 -3.31
CA PRO A 339 0.82 -8.73 -2.38
C PRO A 339 1.27 -8.81 -0.91
N GLN A 340 0.75 -7.90 -0.07
CA GLN A 340 1.40 -7.54 1.19
C GLN A 340 1.38 -8.65 2.25
N VAL A 341 0.34 -9.49 2.29
CA VAL A 341 0.29 -10.60 3.25
C VAL A 341 1.36 -11.63 2.90
N THR A 342 1.45 -12.04 1.64
CA THR A 342 2.52 -12.94 1.18
C THR A 342 3.91 -12.36 1.39
N ALA A 343 4.10 -11.06 1.11
CA ALA A 343 5.37 -10.39 1.37
C ALA A 343 5.77 -10.48 2.85
N THR A 344 4.84 -10.20 3.75
CA THR A 344 5.06 -10.25 5.21
C THR A 344 5.42 -11.66 5.66
N ILE A 345 4.66 -12.67 5.25
CA ILE A 345 4.91 -14.08 5.59
C ILE A 345 6.30 -14.54 5.11
N ASP A 346 6.64 -14.26 3.85
CA ASP A 346 7.94 -14.66 3.28
C ASP A 346 9.12 -14.00 4.04
N CYS A 347 8.95 -12.76 4.52
CA CYS A 347 9.97 -12.04 5.28
C CYS A 347 10.03 -12.46 6.75
N ALA A 348 8.89 -12.75 7.38
CA ALA A 348 8.82 -13.34 8.71
C ALA A 348 9.50 -14.71 8.76
N ALA A 349 9.35 -15.53 7.72
CA ALA A 349 10.09 -16.79 7.61
C ALA A 349 11.62 -16.56 7.56
N ALA A 350 12.08 -15.50 6.90
CA ALA A 350 13.50 -15.13 6.89
C ALA A 350 13.99 -14.68 8.28
N ARG A 351 13.15 -13.95 9.03
CA ARG A 351 13.43 -13.61 10.44
C ARG A 351 13.60 -14.85 11.30
N GLU A 352 12.70 -15.82 11.21
CA GLU A 352 12.81 -17.04 12.02
C GLU A 352 14.05 -17.85 11.67
N ALA A 353 14.41 -17.92 10.38
CA ALA A 353 15.67 -18.53 9.96
C ALA A 353 16.90 -17.79 10.52
N TYR A 354 16.89 -16.45 10.49
CA TYR A 354 17.95 -15.63 11.06
C TYR A 354 18.07 -15.78 12.59
N LEU A 355 16.93 -15.82 13.29
CA LEU A 355 16.88 -16.05 14.73
C LEU A 355 17.45 -17.42 15.08
N ALA A 356 17.09 -18.47 14.34
CA ALA A 356 17.64 -19.81 14.53
C ALA A 356 19.14 -19.88 14.24
N GLU A 357 19.63 -19.12 13.25
CA GLU A 357 21.05 -19.06 12.87
C GLU A 357 21.91 -18.30 13.89
N THR A 358 21.40 -17.19 14.45
CA THR A 358 22.23 -16.22 15.19
C THR A 358 21.82 -16.01 16.64
N GLY A 359 20.61 -16.41 17.04
CA GLY A 359 20.00 -16.05 18.32
C GLY A 359 19.50 -14.60 18.39
N ASN A 360 19.67 -13.80 17.33
CA ASN A 360 19.24 -12.40 17.30
C ASN A 360 17.86 -12.26 16.66
N TYR A 361 17.01 -11.45 17.29
CA TYR A 361 15.69 -11.13 16.77
C TYR A 361 15.71 -9.80 16.02
N VAL A 362 15.22 -9.78 14.77
CA VAL A 362 15.11 -8.56 13.97
C VAL A 362 13.64 -8.34 13.61
N PRO A 363 13.01 -7.24 14.07
CA PRO A 363 11.59 -7.00 13.84
C PRO A 363 11.27 -6.82 12.36
N ILE A 364 10.16 -7.41 11.93
CA ILE A 364 9.53 -7.19 10.62
C ILE A 364 8.50 -6.07 10.75
N ILE A 365 8.68 -5.02 9.96
CA ILE A 365 7.76 -3.88 9.91
C ILE A 365 7.05 -3.89 8.56
N THR A 366 5.75 -4.19 8.56
CA THR A 366 4.96 -4.18 7.33
C THR A 366 4.63 -2.75 6.91
N ASP A 367 5.10 -2.35 5.73
CA ASP A 367 4.94 -1.00 5.19
C ASP A 367 4.08 -0.99 3.91
N GLY A 368 2.90 -0.38 4.06
CA GLY A 368 2.04 -0.02 2.94
C GLY A 368 0.82 -0.91 2.72
N GLY A 369 -0.22 -0.33 2.12
CA GLY A 369 -1.50 -0.99 1.80
C GLY A 369 -2.49 -1.08 2.96
N ILE A 370 -2.11 -0.65 4.15
CA ILE A 370 -2.92 -0.70 5.37
C ILE A 370 -3.92 0.45 5.37
N ARG A 371 -5.22 0.12 5.50
CA ARG A 371 -6.32 1.10 5.49
C ARG A 371 -7.12 1.11 6.78
N THR A 372 -7.25 -0.05 7.42
CA THR A 372 -8.17 -0.28 8.54
C THR A 372 -7.53 -1.13 9.63
N GLY A 373 -8.13 -1.15 10.82
CA GLY A 373 -7.75 -2.06 11.91
C GLY A 373 -7.75 -3.53 11.49
N GLY A 374 -8.64 -3.95 10.58
CA GLY A 374 -8.61 -5.31 10.03
C GLY A 374 -7.36 -5.61 9.20
N ASP A 375 -6.88 -4.64 8.41
CA ASP A 375 -5.61 -4.78 7.67
C ASP A 375 -4.43 -4.80 8.65
N VAL A 376 -4.47 -3.97 9.71
CA VAL A 376 -3.48 -3.98 10.80
C VAL A 376 -3.39 -5.37 11.43
N CYS A 377 -4.50 -5.94 11.89
CA CYS A 377 -4.52 -7.27 12.51
C CYS A 377 -3.94 -8.34 11.56
N LYS A 378 -4.27 -8.29 10.27
CA LYS A 378 -3.74 -9.22 9.26
C LYS A 378 -2.24 -9.08 9.06
N CYS A 379 -1.66 -7.89 9.25
CA CYS A 379 -0.20 -7.72 9.22
C CYS A 379 0.46 -8.48 10.37
N PHE A 380 -0.06 -8.33 11.58
CA PHE A 380 0.51 -8.97 12.77
C PHE A 380 0.33 -10.50 12.72
N ALA A 381 -0.86 -11.00 12.37
CA ALA A 381 -1.07 -12.42 12.16
C ALA A 381 -0.19 -13.00 11.03
N ALA A 382 0.14 -12.21 10.00
CA ALA A 382 1.05 -12.61 8.92
C ALA A 382 2.54 -12.62 9.32
N GLY A 383 2.88 -12.24 10.55
CA GLY A 383 4.26 -12.26 11.04
C GLY A 383 4.89 -10.88 11.27
N ALA A 384 4.16 -9.77 11.20
CA ALA A 384 4.73 -8.45 11.51
C ALA A 384 4.93 -8.23 13.03
N ASP A 385 5.95 -7.47 13.37
CA ASP A 385 6.23 -6.95 14.72
C ASP A 385 5.82 -5.47 14.85
N GLY A 386 5.77 -4.78 13.72
CA GLY A 386 5.27 -3.42 13.61
C GLY A 386 4.63 -3.15 12.26
N VAL A 387 3.93 -2.04 12.14
CA VAL A 387 3.37 -1.57 10.86
C VAL A 387 3.73 -0.12 10.61
N MET A 388 4.13 0.18 9.38
CA MET A 388 4.33 1.53 8.89
C MET A 388 3.13 1.96 8.05
N MET A 389 2.52 3.10 8.40
CA MET A 389 1.29 3.59 7.81
C MET A 389 1.45 5.03 7.32
N GLY A 390 0.97 5.29 6.10
CA GLY A 390 0.93 6.64 5.52
C GLY A 390 -0.49 7.22 5.51
N SER A 391 -1.35 6.67 4.65
CA SER A 391 -2.71 7.21 4.43
C SER A 391 -3.60 7.31 5.67
N PRO A 392 -3.61 6.35 6.63
CA PRO A 392 -4.38 6.53 7.87
C PRO A 392 -3.96 7.76 8.67
N PHE A 393 -2.66 8.05 8.72
CA PHE A 393 -2.14 9.20 9.46
C PHE A 393 -2.25 10.50 8.67
N ALA A 394 -2.10 10.48 7.34
CA ALA A 394 -2.35 11.64 6.49
C ALA A 394 -3.80 12.18 6.61
N ALA A 395 -4.74 11.35 7.07
CA ALA A 395 -6.13 11.73 7.27
C ALA A 395 -6.44 12.40 8.62
N THR A 396 -5.42 12.52 9.48
CA THR A 396 -5.53 13.16 10.79
C THR A 396 -5.44 14.68 10.67
N THR A 397 -6.04 15.40 11.62
CA THR A 397 -5.97 16.87 11.70
C THR A 397 -4.55 17.40 11.90
N GLU A 398 -3.68 16.59 12.49
CA GLU A 398 -2.32 16.91 12.86
C GLU A 398 -1.36 16.73 11.69
N ALA A 399 -1.74 15.96 10.66
CA ALA A 399 -0.87 15.69 9.52
C ALA A 399 -0.61 16.95 8.66
N PRO A 400 0.64 17.16 8.22
CA PRO A 400 1.02 18.34 7.46
C PRO A 400 0.39 18.40 6.05
N GLY A 401 0.02 17.25 5.48
CA GLY A 401 -0.47 17.12 4.10
C GLY A 401 -1.89 17.63 3.83
N ARG A 402 -2.61 18.18 4.84
CA ARG A 402 -3.97 18.75 4.68
C ARG A 402 -4.99 17.76 4.08
N GLY A 403 -4.89 16.49 4.44
CA GLY A 403 -5.75 15.43 3.90
C GLY A 403 -5.33 14.92 2.52
N TYR A 404 -4.18 15.37 2.02
CA TYR A 404 -3.50 14.75 0.88
C TYR A 404 -2.35 13.87 1.34
N HIS A 405 -2.03 12.88 0.52
CA HIS A 405 -0.98 11.90 0.78
C HIS A 405 -0.23 11.61 -0.53
N TRP A 406 1.10 11.54 -0.46
CA TRP A 406 1.96 11.19 -1.60
C TRP A 406 3.20 10.45 -1.11
N GLY A 407 3.69 9.52 -1.92
CA GLY A 407 4.91 8.76 -1.62
C GLY A 407 6.19 9.50 -2.03
N MET A 408 7.32 9.13 -1.42
CA MET A 408 8.65 9.71 -1.71
C MET A 408 9.04 9.65 -3.20
N ALA A 409 8.59 8.63 -3.93
CA ALA A 409 8.93 8.46 -5.35
C ALA A 409 8.07 9.31 -6.32
N THR A 410 7.13 10.11 -5.79
CA THR A 410 6.26 10.99 -6.60
C THR A 410 7.06 12.13 -7.24
N SER A 411 8.06 12.66 -6.51
CA SER A 411 8.88 13.79 -6.95
C SER A 411 10.07 13.39 -7.83
N HIS A 412 10.20 12.12 -8.21
CA HIS A 412 11.28 11.70 -9.10
C HIS A 412 11.22 12.47 -10.42
N ALA A 413 12.34 13.10 -10.80
CA ALA A 413 12.39 14.04 -11.93
C ALA A 413 12.01 13.37 -13.27
N ASP A 414 12.59 12.21 -13.56
CA ASP A 414 12.40 11.57 -14.88
C ASP A 414 11.22 10.60 -14.94
N LEU A 415 11.07 9.75 -13.91
CA LEU A 415 10.06 8.69 -13.85
C LEU A 415 9.34 8.70 -12.49
N PRO A 416 8.33 9.56 -12.29
CA PRO A 416 7.53 9.55 -11.08
C PRO A 416 6.81 8.21 -10.91
N ARG A 417 6.92 7.62 -9.71
CA ARG A 417 6.34 6.31 -9.35
C ARG A 417 5.38 6.41 -8.17
N GLY A 418 4.78 7.58 -8.03
CA GLY A 418 3.73 7.85 -7.07
C GLY A 418 2.76 8.88 -7.59
N THR A 419 1.70 9.12 -6.84
CA THR A 419 0.68 10.12 -7.13
C THR A 419 0.18 10.74 -5.85
N ARG A 420 -0.25 12.00 -5.93
CA ARG A 420 -0.94 12.67 -4.83
C ARG A 420 -2.38 12.17 -4.78
N VAL A 421 -2.76 11.56 -3.66
CA VAL A 421 -4.12 11.08 -3.40
C VAL A 421 -4.78 11.93 -2.31
N PHE A 422 -6.09 12.14 -2.42
CA PHE A 422 -6.88 12.77 -1.38
C PHE A 422 -7.45 11.69 -0.46
N VAL A 423 -7.10 11.77 0.82
CA VAL A 423 -7.61 10.88 1.89
C VAL A 423 -8.59 11.61 2.82
N GLY A 424 -8.65 12.94 2.72
CA GLY A 424 -9.49 13.81 3.53
C GLY A 424 -8.93 14.06 4.93
N VAL A 425 -9.35 15.13 5.59
CA VAL A 425 -9.08 15.35 7.03
C VAL A 425 -10.36 15.04 7.78
N ASN A 426 -10.42 13.89 8.43
CA ASN A 426 -11.68 13.40 8.98
C ASN A 426 -11.57 12.90 10.42
N THR A 427 -10.36 12.78 10.96
CA THR A 427 -10.14 12.28 12.32
C THR A 427 -8.96 12.99 12.99
N THR A 428 -8.68 12.66 14.24
CA THR A 428 -7.53 13.14 15.02
C THR A 428 -6.58 11.98 15.26
N LEU A 429 -5.29 12.24 15.47
CA LEU A 429 -4.33 11.18 15.78
C LEU A 429 -4.76 10.31 16.96
N GLN A 430 -5.28 10.93 18.03
CA GLN A 430 -5.77 10.21 19.20
C GLN A 430 -6.85 9.19 18.79
N LYS A 431 -7.88 9.63 18.07
CA LYS A 431 -8.99 8.75 17.66
C LYS A 431 -8.52 7.64 16.72
N THR A 432 -7.62 7.95 15.80
CA THR A 432 -7.00 6.93 14.93
C THR A 432 -6.34 5.85 15.76
N LEU A 433 -5.54 6.20 16.77
CA LEU A 433 -4.79 5.24 17.56
C LEU A 433 -5.66 4.50 18.59
N PHE A 434 -6.49 5.23 19.35
CA PHE A 434 -7.11 4.72 20.58
C PHE A 434 -8.64 4.87 20.65
N GLY A 435 -9.25 5.64 19.76
CA GLY A 435 -10.66 6.02 19.90
C GLY A 435 -10.94 6.84 21.17
N PRO A 436 -12.19 6.89 21.68
CA PRO A 436 -13.35 6.14 21.21
C PRO A 436 -13.80 6.59 19.83
N THR A 437 -14.39 5.66 19.08
CA THR A 437 -14.92 5.90 17.73
C THR A 437 -16.38 5.51 17.64
N SER A 438 -17.13 6.25 16.83
CA SER A 438 -18.48 5.90 16.38
C SER A 438 -18.50 5.42 14.92
N ARG A 439 -17.32 5.26 14.30
CA ARG A 439 -17.20 4.73 12.94
C ARG A 439 -17.20 3.21 12.97
N THR A 440 -17.72 2.62 11.90
CA THR A 440 -17.83 1.17 11.72
C THR A 440 -16.98 0.66 10.55
N ASP A 441 -16.15 1.52 9.96
CA ASP A 441 -15.30 1.21 8.80
C ASP A 441 -13.89 0.75 9.20
N GLY A 442 -13.57 0.75 10.49
CA GLY A 442 -12.27 0.34 11.03
C GLY A 442 -11.14 1.34 10.80
N THR A 443 -11.44 2.60 10.46
CA THR A 443 -10.43 3.66 10.23
C THR A 443 -9.92 4.33 11.51
N GLU A 444 -10.57 4.07 12.64
CA GLU A 444 -10.23 4.62 13.97
C GLU A 444 -10.06 3.49 15.00
N ASN A 445 -9.40 3.80 16.12
CA ASN A 445 -9.07 2.89 17.22
C ASN A 445 -8.28 1.64 16.76
N LEU A 446 -7.17 1.86 16.06
CA LEU A 446 -6.31 0.80 15.53
C LEU A 446 -5.71 -0.08 16.64
N ALA A 447 -5.31 0.51 17.78
CA ALA A 447 -4.81 -0.24 18.92
C ALA A 447 -5.90 -1.12 19.54
N GLY A 448 -7.12 -0.59 19.69
CA GLY A 448 -8.26 -1.35 20.17
C GLY A 448 -8.64 -2.49 19.23
N ALA A 449 -8.59 -2.26 17.92
CA ALA A 449 -8.82 -3.31 16.92
C ALA A 449 -7.80 -4.45 17.03
N LEU A 450 -6.50 -4.12 17.16
CA LEU A 450 -5.43 -5.10 17.33
C LEU A 450 -5.61 -5.91 18.63
N LYS A 451 -5.76 -5.24 19.77
CA LYS A 451 -5.97 -5.91 21.06
C LYS A 451 -7.22 -6.78 21.07
N THR A 452 -8.30 -6.34 20.41
CA THR A 452 -9.53 -7.12 20.29
C THR A 452 -9.32 -8.37 19.45
N ALA A 453 -8.65 -8.27 18.30
CA ALA A 453 -8.35 -9.42 17.45
C ALA A 453 -7.44 -10.43 18.15
N MET A 454 -6.38 -9.95 18.83
CA MET A 454 -5.51 -10.78 19.65
C MET A 454 -6.30 -11.48 20.77
N GLY A 455 -7.19 -10.76 21.45
CA GLY A 455 -8.09 -11.32 22.46
C GLY A 455 -9.01 -12.42 21.91
N MET A 456 -9.54 -12.24 20.70
CA MET A 456 -10.35 -13.25 19.99
C MET A 456 -9.53 -14.48 19.55
N CYS A 457 -8.21 -14.34 19.42
CA CYS A 457 -7.30 -15.42 19.09
C CYS A 457 -6.59 -16.02 20.33
N GLY A 458 -6.88 -15.53 21.53
CA GLY A 458 -6.26 -16.01 22.77
C GLY A 458 -4.78 -15.62 22.92
N ALA A 459 -4.31 -14.61 22.19
CA ALA A 459 -2.91 -14.19 22.17
C ALA A 459 -2.64 -13.01 23.12
N HIS A 460 -1.74 -13.20 24.08
CA HIS A 460 -1.29 -12.18 25.04
C HIS A 460 -0.22 -11.25 24.46
N THR A 461 0.57 -11.73 23.50
CA THR A 461 1.68 -10.97 22.90
C THR A 461 1.61 -11.02 21.37
N ILE A 462 2.30 -10.09 20.71
CA ILE A 462 2.43 -10.10 19.25
C ILE A 462 3.00 -11.44 18.76
N ARG A 463 4.01 -12.01 19.44
CA ARG A 463 4.62 -13.28 19.04
C ARG A 463 3.62 -14.43 19.06
N GLU A 464 2.76 -14.50 20.07
CA GLU A 464 1.68 -15.50 20.10
C GLU A 464 0.64 -15.25 19.00
N PHE A 465 0.35 -14.00 18.66
CA PHE A 465 -0.60 -13.68 17.61
C PHE A 465 -0.10 -14.00 16.19
N GLN A 466 1.23 -14.04 16.00
CA GLN A 466 1.85 -14.48 14.75
C GLN A 466 1.60 -15.98 14.45
N ASP A 467 1.19 -16.77 15.45
CA ASP A 467 0.81 -18.18 15.30
C ASP A 467 -0.69 -18.36 14.96
N ALA A 468 -1.47 -17.28 14.90
CA ALA A 468 -2.89 -17.35 14.58
C ALA A 468 -3.12 -17.91 13.17
N GLU A 469 -4.06 -18.84 13.05
CA GLU A 469 -4.40 -19.44 11.75
C GLU A 469 -4.95 -18.37 10.79
N MET A 470 -4.45 -18.39 9.55
CA MET A 470 -4.94 -17.56 8.45
C MET A 470 -5.46 -18.43 7.32
N VAL A 471 -6.59 -18.03 6.74
CA VAL A 471 -7.25 -18.75 5.63
C VAL A 471 -7.38 -17.86 4.40
N ILE A 472 -7.33 -18.49 3.23
CA ILE A 472 -7.61 -17.83 1.94
C ILE A 472 -9.13 -17.67 1.82
N ALA A 473 -9.60 -16.43 1.82
CA ALA A 473 -11.01 -16.04 1.85
C ALA A 473 -11.28 -14.89 0.86
N PRO A 474 -11.24 -15.12 -0.47
CA PRO A 474 -11.33 -14.06 -1.48
C PRO A 474 -12.68 -13.32 -1.48
N SER A 475 -13.73 -13.93 -0.92
CA SER A 475 -15.06 -13.33 -0.81
C SER A 475 -15.28 -12.59 0.52
N ILE A 476 -14.28 -12.49 1.40
CA ILE A 476 -14.46 -11.96 2.76
C ILE A 476 -14.99 -10.53 2.79
N LYS A 477 -14.70 -9.74 1.74
CA LYS A 477 -15.16 -8.36 1.62
C LYS A 477 -16.62 -8.26 1.19
N THR A 478 -17.18 -9.28 0.53
CA THR A 478 -18.51 -9.21 -0.10
C THR A 478 -19.54 -10.13 0.53
N GLU A 479 -19.11 -11.20 1.20
CA GLU A 479 -19.98 -12.19 1.84
C GLU A 479 -20.88 -11.53 2.91
N GLY A 480 -22.20 -11.59 2.70
CA GLY A 480 -23.19 -11.04 3.63
C GLY A 480 -23.25 -9.51 3.71
N LYS A 481 -22.59 -8.77 2.80
CA LYS A 481 -22.44 -7.30 2.84
C LYS A 481 -23.42 -6.51 1.98
N ILE A 482 -24.40 -7.16 1.36
CA ILE A 482 -25.34 -6.53 0.40
C ILE A 482 -25.97 -5.24 0.95
N TYR A 483 -26.50 -5.26 2.17
CA TYR A 483 -27.12 -4.08 2.77
C TYR A 483 -26.13 -2.95 3.09
N GLN A 484 -24.88 -3.29 3.43
CA GLN A 484 -23.84 -2.29 3.72
C GLN A 484 -23.41 -1.57 2.44
N PHE A 485 -23.27 -2.30 1.33
CA PHE A 485 -22.96 -1.70 0.03
C PHE A 485 -24.11 -0.83 -0.50
N ALA A 486 -25.36 -1.28 -0.36
CA ALA A 486 -26.52 -0.50 -0.77
C ALA A 486 -26.63 0.85 -0.03
N GLN A 487 -26.12 0.95 1.20
CA GLN A 487 -26.09 2.18 1.99
C GLN A 487 -24.91 3.11 1.65
N ALA A 488 -23.83 2.59 1.06
CA ALA A 488 -22.65 3.38 0.71
C ALA A 488 -22.81 4.12 -0.63
N GLU A 489 -23.72 3.65 -1.50
CA GLU A 489 -24.04 4.27 -2.80
C GLU A 489 -25.15 5.33 -2.72
N SER A 490 -25.81 5.47 -1.56
CA SER A 490 -26.86 6.46 -1.27
C SER A 490 -26.31 7.65 -0.51
#